data_AF-A0A212IUP0-F1
#
_entry.id   AF-A0A212IUP0-F1
#
_cell.length_a   1.000
_cell.length_b   1.000
_cell.length_c   1.000
_cell.angle_alpha   90.00
_cell.angle_beta   90.00
_cell.angle_gamma   90.00
#
_symmetry.space_group_name_H-M   'P 1'
#
loop_
_entity.id
_entity.type
_entity.pdbx_description
1 polymer ?
#
loop_
_entity_poly.entity_id
_entity_poly.type
_entity_poly.pdbx_seq_one_letter_code
_entity_poly.pdbx_strand_id
1 'polypeptide(L)'
;MKTKTLFSLLAILFFSANIFAGTPETITFTNVEQTEAGCVKEFIFCDKNTNAPLTKTTYVYDATNRMMEKATYEWMGEKGWTGVQKYKYTYNAENQPQTPAMIKWDKKSNDWAKK
;
A
#
# COMPACT_ATOMS: atom_id res chain seq x y z
N MET A 1 -16.98 3.96 26.73
CA MET A 1 -15.86 4.04 25.77
C MET A 1 -14.91 2.89 26.06
N LYS A 2 -14.85 1.87 25.19
CA LYS A 2 -13.78 0.86 25.28
C LYS A 2 -12.63 1.34 24.40
N THR A 3 -11.54 1.76 25.02
CA THR A 3 -10.28 2.11 24.33
C THR A 3 -9.73 0.85 23.69
N LYS A 4 -9.77 0.77 22.35
CA LYS A 4 -9.16 -0.35 21.61
C LYS A 4 -7.71 0.03 21.30
N THR A 5 -6.78 -0.76 21.85
CA THR A 5 -5.33 -0.62 21.67
C THR A 5 -4.97 -0.85 20.20
N LEU A 6 -4.43 0.17 19.55
CA LEU A 6 -3.84 0.10 18.21
C LEU A 6 -2.45 -0.56 18.35
N PHE A 7 -2.26 -1.78 17.83
CA PHE A 7 -0.94 -2.41 17.74
C PHE A 7 -0.42 -2.22 16.31
N SER A 8 0.51 -1.28 16.14
CA SER A 8 1.31 -1.13 14.92
C SER A 8 2.63 -1.87 15.13
N LEU A 9 2.94 -2.81 14.22
CA LEU A 9 4.24 -3.47 14.17
C LEU A 9 5.02 -2.85 13.01
N LEU A 10 6.01 -2.01 13.31
CA LEU A 10 6.95 -1.46 12.33
C LEU A 10 8.14 -2.42 12.22
N ALA A 11 8.29 -3.08 11.08
CA ALA A 11 9.43 -3.94 10.79
C ALA A 11 10.27 -3.36 9.65
N ILE A 12 11.58 -3.30 9.83
CA ILE A 12 12.55 -2.91 8.81
C ILE A 12 13.06 -4.21 8.17
N LEU A 13 12.75 -4.43 6.89
CA LEU A 13 13.20 -5.59 6.12
C LEU A 13 14.13 -5.12 5.00
N PHE A 14 15.36 -5.62 4.99
CA PHE A 14 16.32 -5.35 3.92
C PHE A 14 16.15 -6.39 2.81
N PHE A 15 15.41 -6.06 1.76
CA PHE A 15 15.36 -6.87 0.52
C PHE A 15 16.21 -6.17 -0.56
N SER A 16 17.41 -6.68 -0.84
CA SER A 16 18.20 -6.27 -2.01
C SER A 16 17.82 -7.15 -3.22
N ALA A 17 16.87 -6.69 -4.03
CA ALA A 17 16.68 -7.24 -5.37
C ALA A 17 17.74 -6.63 -6.30
N ASN A 18 18.81 -7.36 -6.58
CA ASN A 18 19.82 -6.95 -7.57
C ASN A 18 19.21 -6.98 -8.97
N ILE A 19 18.69 -5.86 -9.48
CA ILE A 19 18.26 -5.75 -10.89
C ILE A 19 18.62 -4.36 -11.45
N PHE A 20 19.56 -4.37 -12.41
CA PHE A 20 20.12 -3.26 -13.20
C PHE A 20 21.03 -2.25 -12.48
N ALA A 21 22.24 -2.06 -13.04
CA ALA A 21 23.13 -0.94 -12.72
C ALA A 21 22.44 0.37 -13.12
N GLY A 22 21.89 1.09 -12.14
CA GLY A 22 21.20 2.37 -12.36
C GLY A 22 19.93 2.57 -11.53
N THR A 23 19.40 1.52 -10.88
CA THR A 23 18.33 1.70 -9.90
C THR A 23 18.93 2.08 -8.55
N PRO A 24 18.38 3.09 -7.83
CA PRO A 24 18.85 3.41 -6.49
C PRO A 24 18.70 2.20 -5.59
N GLU A 25 19.72 1.91 -4.77
CA GLU A 25 19.53 0.97 -3.68
C GLU A 25 18.41 1.49 -2.78
N THR A 26 17.46 0.61 -2.42
CA THR A 26 16.30 1.01 -1.61
C THR A 26 16.32 0.36 -0.24
N ILE A 27 15.73 1.06 0.73
CA ILE A 27 15.29 0.47 2.01
C ILE A 27 13.77 0.38 2.01
N THR A 28 13.23 -0.61 2.72
CA THR A 28 11.79 -0.81 2.84
C THR A 28 11.34 -0.64 4.28
N PHE A 29 10.43 0.30 4.50
CA PHE A 29 9.67 0.41 5.74
C PHE A 29 8.36 -0.34 5.58
N THR A 30 8.02 -1.19 6.54
CA THR A 30 6.77 -1.94 6.54
C THR A 30 5.98 -1.66 7.79
N ASN A 31 4.68 -1.37 7.62
CA ASN A 31 3.73 -1.25 8.72
C ASN A 31 2.57 -2.22 8.47
N VAL A 32 2.13 -2.88 9.54
CA VAL A 32 0.91 -3.67 9.55
C VAL A 32 0.02 -3.15 10.66
N GLU A 33 -1.13 -2.60 10.26
CA GLU A 33 -2.19 -2.15 11.16
C GLU A 33 -3.30 -3.21 11.21
N GLN A 34 -3.54 -3.74 12.39
CA GLN A 34 -4.64 -4.68 12.63
C GLN A 34 -5.93 -3.91 12.94
N THR A 35 -7.03 -4.35 12.35
CA THR A 35 -8.37 -3.77 12.52
C THR A 35 -9.39 -4.88 12.80
N GLU A 36 -10.58 -4.52 13.26
CA GLU A 36 -11.68 -5.49 13.39
C GLU A 36 -12.13 -6.08 12.05
N ALA A 37 -11.91 -5.33 10.95
CA ALA A 37 -12.32 -5.73 9.61
C ALA A 37 -11.28 -6.56 8.87
N GLY A 38 -10.08 -6.76 9.45
CA GLY A 38 -8.92 -7.37 8.79
C GLY A 38 -7.65 -6.57 9.07
N CYS A 39 -6.78 -6.37 8.08
CA CYS A 39 -5.56 -5.59 8.28
C CYS A 39 -5.23 -4.68 7.10
N VAL A 40 -4.52 -3.60 7.39
CA VAL A 40 -3.89 -2.74 6.39
C VAL A 40 -2.39 -2.95 6.45
N LYS A 41 -1.78 -3.31 5.33
CA LYS A 41 -0.32 -3.41 5.19
C LYS A 41 0.18 -2.28 4.32
N GLU A 42 1.23 -1.62 4.76
CA GLU A 42 1.88 -0.53 4.03
C GLU A 42 3.36 -0.87 3.86
N PHE A 43 3.85 -0.64 2.64
CA PHE A 43 5.25 -0.78 2.26
C PHE A 43 5.69 0.53 1.64
N ILE A 44 6.71 1.17 2.19
CA ILE A 44 7.32 2.38 1.64
C ILE A 44 8.75 2.05 1.24
N PHE A 45 9.05 2.26 -0.04
CA PHE A 45 10.40 2.14 -0.59
C PHE A 45 11.03 3.53 -0.58
N CYS A 46 12.17 3.64 0.10
CA CYS A 46 12.94 4.88 0.14
C CYS A 46 14.32 4.66 -0.49
N ASP A 47 14.91 5.72 -1.02
CA ASP A 47 16.31 5.74 -1.37
C ASP A 47 17.16 5.45 -0.12
N LYS A 48 18.09 4.50 -0.24
CA LYS A 48 18.87 4.01 0.91
C LYS A 48 19.80 5.06 1.51
N ASN A 49 20.29 6.01 0.70
CA ASN A 49 21.30 6.97 1.14
C ASN A 49 20.68 8.21 1.77
N THR A 50 19.54 8.65 1.25
CA THR A 50 18.86 9.88 1.65
C THR A 50 17.61 9.63 2.48
N ASN A 51 17.14 8.38 2.56
CA ASN A 51 15.82 8.00 3.10
C ASN A 51 14.65 8.70 2.40
N ALA A 52 14.87 9.33 1.25
CA ALA A 52 13.81 10.00 0.51
C ALA A 52 12.79 8.97 0.02
N PRO A 53 11.47 9.18 0.25
CA PRO A 53 10.44 8.27 -0.24
C PRO A 53 10.43 8.25 -1.77
N LEU A 54 10.27 7.05 -2.33
CA LEU A 54 10.20 6.83 -3.78
C LEU A 54 8.81 6.32 -4.17
N THR A 55 8.41 5.18 -3.61
CA THR A 55 7.12 4.56 -3.89
C THR A 55 6.48 4.03 -2.62
N LYS A 56 5.15 3.94 -2.64
CA LYS A 56 4.38 3.33 -1.57
C LYS A 56 3.37 2.35 -2.14
N THR A 57 3.22 1.21 -1.48
CA THR A 57 2.14 0.26 -1.77
C THR A 57 1.36 -0.03 -0.50
N THR A 58 0.04 0.09 -0.59
CA THR A 58 -0.89 -0.27 0.48
C THR A 58 -1.75 -1.45 0.06
N TYR A 59 -1.98 -2.36 1.00
CA TYR A 59 -2.87 -3.51 0.84
C TYR A 59 -3.89 -3.49 1.96
N VAL A 60 -5.16 -3.68 1.61
CA VAL A 60 -6.23 -3.88 2.59
C VAL A 60 -6.67 -5.33 2.49
N TYR A 61 -6.70 -6.02 3.62
CA TYR A 61 -7.19 -7.38 3.74
C TYR A 61 -8.42 -7.39 4.64
N ASP A 62 -9.36 -8.30 4.35
CA ASP A 62 -10.46 -8.59 5.25
C ASP A 62 -10.05 -9.52 6.42
N ALA A 63 -10.98 -9.79 7.33
CA ALA A 63 -10.76 -10.62 8.51
C ALA A 63 -10.44 -12.09 8.18
N THR A 64 -10.71 -12.55 6.95
CA THR A 64 -10.32 -13.88 6.48
C THR A 64 -9.05 -13.85 5.63
N ASN A 65 -8.30 -12.74 5.71
CA ASN A 65 -7.01 -12.54 5.05
C ASN A 65 -7.09 -12.57 3.51
N ARG A 66 -8.23 -12.17 2.94
CA ARG A 66 -8.43 -11.96 1.50
C ARG A 66 -8.13 -10.51 1.16
N MET A 67 -7.42 -10.27 0.05
CA MET A 67 -7.06 -8.93 -0.37
C MET A 67 -8.29 -8.22 -0.93
N MET A 68 -8.66 -7.09 -0.34
CA MET A 68 -9.81 -6.28 -0.74
C MET A 68 -9.39 -5.09 -1.59
N GLU A 69 -8.24 -4.49 -1.31
CA GLU A 69 -7.69 -3.38 -2.08
C GLU A 69 -6.17 -3.47 -2.21
N LYS A 70 -5.65 -3.02 -3.35
CA LYS A 70 -4.23 -2.73 -3.58
C LYS A 70 -4.12 -1.35 -4.20
N ALA A 71 -3.28 -0.48 -3.64
CA ALA A 71 -2.99 0.82 -4.23
C ALA A 71 -1.48 1.09 -4.25
N THR A 72 -0.99 1.61 -5.37
CA THR A 72 0.40 2.06 -5.55
C THR A 72 0.44 3.57 -5.72
N TYR A 73 1.47 4.18 -5.14
CA TYR A 73 1.71 5.61 -5.16
C TYR A 73 3.17 5.89 -5.48
N GLU A 74 3.40 7.05 -6.08
CA GLU A 74 4.72 7.63 -6.34
C GLU A 74 4.87 8.91 -5.52
N TRP A 75 6.06 9.17 -5.00
CA TRP A 75 6.36 10.39 -4.27
C TRP A 75 6.73 11.51 -5.24
N MET A 76 5.94 12.60 -5.25
CA MET A 76 6.11 13.71 -6.18
C MET A 76 6.72 14.96 -5.50
N GLY A 77 7.64 14.75 -4.56
CA GLY A 77 8.29 15.83 -3.82
C GLY A 77 7.31 16.60 -2.94
N GLU A 78 7.27 17.93 -3.08
CA GLU A 78 6.36 18.80 -2.32
C GLU A 78 4.87 18.49 -2.52
N LYS A 79 4.49 17.86 -3.65
CA LYS A 79 3.11 17.43 -3.91
C LYS A 79 2.70 16.21 -3.09
N GLY A 80 3.67 15.51 -2.48
CA GLY A 80 3.45 14.29 -1.73
C GLY A 80 3.10 13.08 -2.60
N TRP A 81 2.42 12.10 -1.99
CA TRP A 81 2.03 10.86 -2.65
C TRP A 81 0.96 11.10 -3.74
N THR A 82 1.24 10.67 -4.96
CA THR A 82 0.29 10.64 -6.08
C THR A 82 -0.05 9.20 -6.42
N GLY A 83 -1.34 8.88 -6.55
CA GLY A 83 -1.79 7.54 -6.91
C GLY A 83 -1.44 7.17 -8.35
N VAL A 84 -0.84 6.00 -8.53
CA VAL A 84 -0.48 5.43 -9.83
C VAL A 84 -1.56 4.45 -10.29
N GLN A 85 -1.92 3.51 -9.41
CA GLN A 85 -2.92 2.48 -9.70
C GLN A 85 -3.62 2.02 -8.42
N LYS A 86 -4.93 1.83 -8.48
CA LYS A 86 -5.72 1.20 -7.42
C LYS A 86 -6.66 0.15 -7.98
N TYR A 87 -6.72 -0.98 -7.31
CA TYR A 87 -7.65 -2.07 -7.58
C TYR A 87 -8.49 -2.37 -6.35
N LYS A 88 -9.77 -2.67 -6.58
CA LYS A 88 -10.65 -3.31 -5.61
C LYS A 88 -10.96 -4.72 -6.07
N TYR A 89 -10.84 -5.66 -5.14
CA TYR A 89 -11.09 -7.06 -5.34
C TYR A 89 -12.40 -7.44 -4.67
N THR A 90 -13.13 -8.35 -5.30
CA THR A 90 -14.35 -8.96 -4.76
C THR A 90 -14.27 -10.46 -4.95
N TYR A 91 -15.05 -11.18 -4.15
CA TYR A 91 -15.05 -12.63 -4.11
C TYR A 91 -16.50 -13.13 -4.23
N ASN A 92 -16.71 -14.22 -4.97
CA ASN A 92 -18.01 -14.86 -5.07
C ASN A 92 -18.33 -15.70 -3.81
N ALA A 93 -19.48 -16.36 -3.81
CA ALA A 93 -19.93 -17.20 -2.69
C ALA A 93 -18.98 -18.39 -2.44
N GLU A 94 -18.32 -18.90 -3.48
CA GLU A 94 -17.32 -19.96 -3.44
C GLU A 94 -15.93 -19.46 -3.05
N ASN A 95 -15.82 -18.20 -2.61
CA ASN A 95 -14.59 -17.55 -2.19
C ASN A 95 -13.51 -17.41 -3.28
N GLN A 96 -13.90 -17.42 -4.55
CA GLN A 96 -13.02 -17.24 -5.69
C GLN A 96 -12.92 -15.75 -6.04
N PRO A 97 -11.71 -15.24 -6.37
CA PRO A 97 -11.53 -13.86 -6.77
C PRO A 97 -12.23 -13.57 -8.10
N GLN A 98 -12.95 -12.47 -8.15
CA GLN A 98 -13.54 -11.94 -9.38
C GLN A 98 -12.59 -10.95 -10.06
N THR A 99 -12.93 -10.53 -11.28
CA THR A 99 -12.16 -9.51 -12.01
C THR A 99 -12.04 -8.23 -11.17
N PRO A 100 -10.81 -7.75 -10.88
CA PRO A 100 -10.62 -6.56 -10.07
C PRO A 100 -11.15 -5.31 -10.78
N ALA A 101 -11.79 -4.43 -10.01
CA ALA A 101 -12.21 -3.13 -10.51
C ALA A 101 -11.07 -2.10 -10.32
N MET A 102 -10.64 -1.48 -11.41
CA MET A 102 -9.66 -0.38 -11.36
C MET A 102 -10.33 0.93 -10.89
N ILE A 103 -9.66 1.66 -10.01
CA ILE A 103 -10.05 3.01 -9.59
C ILE A 103 -8.99 3.99 -10.10
N LYS A 104 -9.45 5.05 -10.77
CA LYS A 104 -8.58 6.10 -11.31
C LYS A 104 -8.21 7.11 -10.22
N TRP A 105 -7.00 7.65 -10.30
CA TRP A 105 -6.61 8.79 -9.50
C TRP A 105 -7.26 10.06 -10.07
N ASP A 106 -7.91 10.86 -9.22
CA ASP A 106 -8.40 12.18 -9.58
C ASP A 106 -7.36 13.23 -9.19
N LYS A 107 -6.71 13.80 -10.22
CA LYS A 107 -5.70 14.85 -10.06
C LYS A 107 -6.28 16.15 -9.49
N LYS A 108 -7.58 16.41 -9.62
CA LYS A 108 -8.21 17.64 -9.11
C LYS A 108 -8.40 17.57 -7.60
N SER A 109 -8.86 16.44 -7.08
CA SER A 109 -9.03 16.23 -5.64
C SER A 109 -7.76 15.73 -4.95
N ASN A 110 -6.74 15.34 -5.72
CA ASN A 110 -5.54 14.67 -5.24
C ASN A 110 -5.86 13.41 -4.41
N ASP A 111 -6.82 12.61 -4.91
CA ASP A 111 -7.30 11.40 -4.24
C ASP A 111 -7.82 10.40 -5.28
N TRP A 112 -8.11 9.17 -4.86
CA TRP A 112 -8.80 8.18 -5.69
C TRP A 112 -10.22 8.64 -6.01
N ALA A 113 -10.61 8.51 -7.27
CA ALA A 113 -11.98 8.82 -7.69
C ALA A 113 -12.98 7.99 -6.87
N LYS A 114 -14.01 8.68 -6.36
CA LYS A 114 -15.16 8.02 -5.76
C LYS A 114 -15.90 7.28 -6.88
N LYS A 115 -16.27 6.03 -6.62
CA LYS A 115 -17.15 5.27 -7.53
C LYS A 115 -18.57 5.81 -7.45
#